data_AF-A0AA97CML1-F1
#
_entry.id   AF-A0AA97CML1-F1
#
_cell.length_a   1.000
_cell.length_b   1.000
_cell.length_c   1.000
_cell.angle_alpha   90.00
_cell.angle_beta   90.00
_cell.angle_gamma   90.00
#
_symmetry.space_group_name_H-M   'P 1'
#
loop_
_entity.id
_entity.type
_entity.pdbx_description
1 polymer ?
#
loop_
_entity_poly.entity_id
_entity_poly.type
_entity_poly.pdbx_seq_one_letter_code
_entity_poly.pdbx_strand_id
1 'polypeptide(L)' 'MAGLSVNNKAIKLNKQNNVIAPFAEMNFVSQSKVGAVKWAVINDLGGYNEYHGTVE' A
#
# COMPACT_ATOMS: atom_id res chain seq x y z
N MET A 1 -6.00 -6.37 8.04
CA MET A 1 -4.57 -6.67 7.80
C MET A 1 -3.98 -5.51 7.03
N ALA A 2 -2.81 -5.00 7.43
CA ALA A 2 -2.12 -3.95 6.67
C ALA A 2 -1.52 -4.54 5.39
N GLY A 3 -1.50 -3.77 4.32
CA GLY A 3 -1.04 -4.25 3.02
C GLY A 3 -1.31 -3.27 1.90
N LEU A 4 -0.77 -3.59 0.73
CA LEU A 4 -0.92 -2.85 -0.51
C LEU A 4 -1.19 -3.83 -1.65
N SER A 5 -2.15 -3.56 -2.51
CA SER A 5 -2.43 -4.35 -3.70
C SER A 5 -2.82 -3.49 -4.89
N VAL A 6 -2.53 -4.00 -6.09
CA VAL A 6 -2.95 -3.42 -7.37
C VAL A 6 -3.68 -4.50 -8.17
N ASN A 7 -4.93 -4.26 -8.56
CA ASN A 7 -5.82 -5.24 -9.21
C ASN A 7 -5.88 -6.58 -8.45
N ASN A 8 -6.08 -6.52 -7.13
CA ASN A 8 -6.10 -7.68 -6.23
C ASN A 8 -4.78 -8.49 -6.17
N LYS A 9 -3.70 -8.01 -6.81
CA LYS A 9 -2.36 -8.60 -6.67
C LYS A 9 -1.61 -7.88 -5.55
N ALA A 10 -1.25 -8.62 -4.51
CA ALA A 10 -0.52 -8.06 -3.37
C ALA A 10 0.88 -7.60 -3.78
N ILE A 11 1.26 -6.42 -3.31
CA ILE A 11 2.63 -5.91 -3.34
C ILE A 11 3.37 -6.46 -2.11
N LYS A 12 4.58 -7.01 -2.33
CA LYS A 12 5.38 -7.55 -1.24
C LYS A 12 5.98 -6.42 -0.40
N LEU A 13 5.58 -6.38 0.87
CA LEU A 13 6.13 -5.47 1.87
C LEU A 13 7.19 -6.18 2.75
N ASN A 14 8.17 -5.43 3.22
CA ASN A 14 9.26 -5.86 4.09
C ASN A 14 9.62 -4.74 5.08
N LYS A 15 10.65 -4.93 5.90
CA LYS A 15 11.06 -3.95 6.92
C LYS A 15 11.57 -2.62 6.35
N GLN A 16 11.85 -2.56 5.04
CA GLN A 16 12.41 -1.38 4.37
C GLN A 16 11.33 -0.54 3.67
N ASN A 17 10.19 -1.13 3.29
CA ASN A 17 9.16 -0.45 2.50
C ASN A 17 7.75 -0.50 3.12
N ASN A 18 7.63 -0.87 4.40
CA ASN A 18 6.36 -0.96 5.12
C ASN A 18 5.99 0.33 5.90
N VAL A 19 6.84 1.36 5.86
CA VAL A 19 6.58 2.67 6.48
C VAL A 19 7.03 3.76 5.51
N ILE A 20 6.19 4.78 5.32
CA ILE A 20 6.50 5.98 4.55
C ILE A 20 6.53 7.15 5.53
N ALA A 21 7.66 7.86 5.59
CA ALA A 21 7.81 9.02 6.46
C ALA A 21 6.99 10.22 5.94
N PRO A 22 6.66 11.20 6.81
CA PRO A 22 6.02 12.43 6.36
C PRO A 22 6.80 13.12 5.24
N PHE A 23 6.09 13.59 4.21
CA PHE A 23 6.65 14.23 3.01
C PHE A 23 7.65 13.38 2.21
N ALA A 24 7.71 12.08 2.46
CA ALA A 24 8.51 11.14 1.68
C ALA A 24 7.65 10.38 0.68
N GLU A 25 8.31 9.78 -0.30
CA GLU A 25 7.71 8.90 -1.30
C GLU A 25 8.35 7.51 -1.26
N MET A 26 7.60 6.52 -1.73
CA MET A 26 8.05 5.13 -1.85
C MET A 26 7.56 4.56 -3.17
N ASN A 27 8.48 3.99 -3.93
CA ASN A 27 8.17 3.34 -5.20
C ASN A 27 8.02 1.83 -5.00
N PHE A 28 6.89 1.29 -5.44
CA PHE A 28 6.61 -0.14 -5.38
C PHE A 28 6.58 -0.75 -6.77
N VAL A 29 7.30 -1.86 -6.95
CA VAL A 29 7.26 -2.61 -8.21
C VAL A 29 5.99 -3.45 -8.24
N SER A 30 5.13 -3.17 -9.20
CA SER A 30 3.89 -3.91 -9.47
C SER A 30 3.98 -4.63 -10.81
N GLN A 31 3.38 -5.82 -10.90
CA GLN A 31 3.15 -6.49 -12.19
C GLN A 31 2.05 -5.81 -13.03
N SER A 32 1.19 -5.02 -12.38
CA SER A 32 0.11 -4.27 -13.01
C SER A 32 0.50 -2.79 -13.02
N LYS A 33 0.64 -2.20 -14.22
CA LYS A 33 0.99 -0.78 -14.38
C LYS A 33 -0.19 0.17 -14.16
N VAL A 34 -1.42 -0.33 -14.35
CA VAL A 34 -2.67 0.43 -14.27
C VAL A 34 -3.70 -0.35 -13.45
N GLY A 35 -4.63 0.34 -12.82
CA GLY A 35 -5.84 -0.24 -12.22
C GLY A 35 -6.09 0.15 -10.77
N ALA A 36 -6.95 -0.64 -10.11
CA ALA A 36 -7.44 -0.34 -8.77
C ALA A 36 -6.36 -0.62 -7.72
N VAL A 37 -6.07 0.39 -6.90
CA VAL A 37 -5.13 0.31 -5.78
C VAL A 37 -5.92 0.22 -4.49
N LYS A 38 -5.55 -0.71 -3.61
CA LYS A 38 -6.10 -0.85 -2.28
C LYS A 38 -4.97 -0.92 -1.27
N TRP A 39 -5.03 -0.11 -0.22
CA TRP A 39 -4.06 -0.19 0.87
C TRP A 39 -4.74 -0.11 2.23
N ALA A 40 -4.16 -0.80 3.20
CA ALA A 40 -4.57 -0.79 4.58
C ALA A 40 -3.37 -0.48 5.48
N VAL A 41 -3.54 0.45 6.41
CA VAL A 41 -2.49 0.91 7.34
C VAL A 41 -2.84 0.50 8.76
N ILE A 42 -1.83 0.36 9.62
CA ILE A 42 -2.03 0.18 11.06
C ILE A 42 -2.30 1.57 11.65
N ASN A 43 -3.39 1.72 12.38
CA ASN A 43 -3.69 2.97 13.09
C ASN A 43 -3.06 2.98 14.49
N ASP A 44 -3.11 4.13 15.17
CA ASP A 44 -2.47 4.32 16.49
C ASP A 44 -3.02 3.39 17.58
N LEU A 45 -4.22 2.83 17.40
CA LEU A 45 -4.86 1.88 18.31
C LEU A 45 -4.51 0.42 17.99
N GLY A 46 -3.64 0.16 17.00
CA GLY A 46 -3.29 -1.18 16.52
C GLY A 46 -4.36 -1.81 15.61
N GLY A 47 -5.43 -1.08 15.28
CA GLY A 47 -6.42 -1.47 14.29
C GLY A 47 -5.96 -1.19 12.85
N TYR A 48 -6.89 -1.31 11.90
CA TYR A 48 -6.60 -1.05 10.49
C TYR A 48 -7.55 -0.02 9.88
N ASN A 49 -7.00 0.91 9.10
CA ASN A 49 -7.77 1.78 8.23
C ASN A 49 -7.52 1.37 6.77
N GLU A 50 -8.58 1.32 5.97
CA GLU A 50 -8.55 0.87 4.58
C GLU A 50 -8.87 2.02 3.62
N TYR A 51 -8.15 2.07 2.52
CA TYR A 51 -8.24 3.12 1.52
C TYR A 51 -8.16 2.54 0.11
N HIS A 52 -8.69 3.29 -0.85
CA HIS A 52 -8.80 2.89 -2.25
C HIS A 52 -8.39 4.05 -3.16
N GLY A 53 -7.85 3.72 -4.33
CA GLY A 53 -7.47 4.66 -5.37
C GLY A 53 -7.26 3.96 -6.71
N THR A 54 -6.76 4.70 -7.69
CA THR A 54 -6.43 4.19 -9.03
C THR A 54 -5.05 4.66 -9.44
N VAL A 55 -4.39 3.84 -10.27
CA VAL A 55 -3.18 4.24 -11.02
C VAL A 55 -3.49 4.11 -12.51
N GLU A 56 -3.18 5.15 -13.27
CA GLU A 56 -3.48 5.30 -14.71
C GLU A 56 -2.21 5.24 -15.58
#